data_AF-A0A9X4QQI5-F1
#
_entry.id   AF-A0A9X4QQI5-F1
#
_cell.length_a   1.000
_cell.length_b   1.000
_cell.length_c   1.000
_cell.angle_alpha   90.00
_cell.angle_beta   90.00
_cell.angle_gamma   90.00
#
_symmetry.space_group_name_H-M   'P 1'
#
loop_
_entity.id
_entity.type
_entity.pdbx_description
1 polymer ?
#
loop_
_entity_poly.entity_id
_entity_poly.type
_entity_poly.pdbx_seq_one_letter_code
_entity_poly.pdbx_strand_id
1 'polypeptide(L)'
;MADNVRYELETVRVKDLPPRTVYRQDAGIPVGLSRLVQAGKSGAVVDTYRLKYVEGRLAARSKLNRSIYRAQDAIFAVNPADARAGRPETPPSPQGRTPAEPI
;
A
#
# COMPACT_ATOMS: atom_id res chain seq x y z
N MET A 1 -18.77 -0.18 -43.41
CA MET A 1 -19.30 -0.54 -42.09
C MET A 1 -18.29 -0.02 -41.08
N ALA A 2 -18.71 0.80 -40.11
CA ALA A 2 -17.79 1.25 -39.08
C ALA A 2 -17.72 0.16 -38.02
N ASP A 3 -16.57 -0.50 -37.88
CA ASP A 3 -16.33 -1.39 -36.76
C ASP A 3 -16.48 -0.56 -35.48
N ASN A 4 -17.49 -0.87 -34.67
CA ASN A 4 -17.72 -0.16 -33.42
C ASN A 4 -16.67 -0.62 -32.40
N VAL A 5 -15.50 0.02 -32.43
CA VAL A 5 -14.38 -0.26 -31.54
C VAL A 5 -14.40 0.72 -30.36
N ARG A 6 -14.51 0.18 -29.15
CA ARG A 6 -14.43 0.95 -27.90
C ARG A 6 -13.24 0.47 -27.08
N TYR A 7 -12.57 1.40 -26.41
CA TYR A 7 -11.52 1.07 -25.45
C TYR A 7 -11.97 1.49 -24.04
N GLU A 8 -11.66 0.65 -23.07
CA GLU A 8 -11.87 0.95 -21.66
C GLU A 8 -10.58 0.68 -20.87
N LEU A 9 -10.46 1.36 -19.73
CA LEU A 9 -9.37 1.15 -18.79
C LEU A 9 -9.91 0.46 -17.56
N GLU A 10 -9.29 -0.65 -17.20
CA GLU A 10 -9.55 -1.36 -15.96
C GLU A 10 -8.33 -1.23 -15.07
N THR A 11 -8.55 -0.87 -13.81
CA THR A 11 -7.48 -0.74 -12.81
C THR A 11 -7.69 -1.79 -11.74
N VAL A 12 -6.69 -2.65 -11.55
CA VAL A 12 -6.76 -3.76 -10.59
C VAL A 12 -5.67 -3.61 -9.56
N ARG A 13 -6.05 -3.64 -8.28
CA ARG A 13 -5.11 -3.69 -7.17
C ARG A 13 -4.57 -5.12 -7.05
N VAL A 14 -3.29 -5.28 -7.35
CA VAL A 14 -2.65 -6.61 -7.46
C VAL A 14 -2.01 -7.04 -6.14
N LYS A 15 -1.49 -6.08 -5.38
CA LYS A 15 -0.80 -6.37 -4.13
C LYS A 15 -0.81 -5.16 -3.21
N ASP A 16 -1.00 -5.39 -1.92
CA ASP A 16 -0.74 -4.37 -0.90
C ASP A 16 0.70 -4.44 -0.39
N LEU A 17 1.29 -3.27 -0.16
CA LEU A 17 2.63 -3.13 0.39
C LEU A 17 2.48 -2.65 1.84
N PRO A 18 2.72 -3.52 2.85
CA PRO A 18 2.61 -3.10 4.24
C PRO A 18 3.68 -2.04 4.56
N PRO A 19 3.35 -1.08 5.44
CA PRO A 19 4.34 -0.12 5.93
C PRO A 19 5.39 -0.84 6.79
N ARG A 20 6.62 -0.31 6.83
CA ARG A 20 7.62 -0.78 7.79
C ARG A 20 7.54 0.05 9.06
N THR A 21 7.95 -0.52 10.19
CA THR A 21 8.07 0.23 11.44
C THR A 21 9.52 0.62 11.64
N VAL A 22 9.75 1.90 11.92
CA VAL A 22 11.07 2.48 12.14
C VAL A 22 11.07 3.13 13.51
N TYR A 23 12.03 2.73 14.35
CA TYR A 23 12.24 3.35 15.65
C TYR A 23 13.29 4.45 15.55
N ARG A 24 12.90 5.67 15.89
CA ARG A 24 13.79 6.84 16.00
C ARG A 24 14.16 7.06 17.45
N GLN A 25 15.43 7.31 17.72
CA GLN A 25 15.91 7.63 19.07
C GLN A 25 15.49 9.05 19.47
N ASP A 26 14.89 9.18 20.64
CA ASP A 26 14.49 10.44 21.25
C ASP A 26 14.69 10.36 22.77
N ALA A 27 15.63 11.15 23.29
CA ALA A 27 15.97 11.16 24.73
C ALA A 27 14.87 11.79 25.61
N GLY A 28 13.89 12.50 25.02
CA GLY A 28 12.74 13.04 25.73
C GLY A 28 11.62 12.02 25.99
N ILE A 29 11.73 10.81 25.43
CA ILE A 29 10.78 9.71 25.68
C ILE A 29 11.24 8.92 26.90
N PRO A 30 10.37 8.65 27.89
CA PRO A 30 10.71 7.75 29.00
C PRO A 30 11.06 6.34 28.50
N VAL A 31 12.03 5.67 29.15
CA VAL A 31 12.44 4.31 28.81
C VAL A 31 11.24 3.35 28.91
N GLY A 32 11.05 2.50 27.90
CA GLY A 32 9.92 1.56 27.83
C GLY A 32 8.64 2.13 27.23
N LEU A 33 8.57 3.45 26.98
CA LEU A 33 7.48 4.06 26.22
C LEU A 33 7.90 4.36 24.78
N SER A 34 6.91 4.38 23.90
CA SER A 34 7.07 4.77 22.51
C SER A 34 6.02 5.81 22.14
N ARG A 35 6.41 6.85 21.42
CA ARG A 35 5.48 7.84 20.86
C ARG A 35 5.40 7.68 19.36
N LEU A 36 4.18 7.59 18.83
CA LEU A 36 3.97 7.61 17.38
C LEU A 36 4.31 9.01 16.85
N VAL A 37 5.36 9.10 16.03
CA VAL A 37 5.77 10.33 15.35
C VAL A 37 5.12 10.42 13.98
N GLN A 38 5.03 9.28 13.29
CA GLN A 38 4.43 9.20 11.96
C GLN A 38 3.64 7.90 11.84
N ALA A 39 2.36 8.00 11.51
CA ALA A 39 1.56 6.83 11.16
C ALA A 39 2.04 6.25 9.82
N GLY A 40 2.26 4.93 9.78
CA GLY A 40 2.55 4.22 8.54
C GLY A 40 1.31 4.13 7.65
N LYS A 41 1.52 4.15 6.33
CA LYS A 41 0.46 3.95 5.35
C LYS A 41 0.82 2.84 4.40
N SER A 42 -0.11 1.92 4.18
CA SER A 42 0.07 0.86 3.20
C SER A 42 0.18 1.44 1.79
N GLY A 43 1.18 0.97 1.06
CA GLY A 43 1.28 1.18 -0.38
C GLY A 43 0.49 0.10 -1.14
N ALA A 44 0.56 0.15 -2.46
CA ALA A 44 -0.05 -0.86 -3.32
C ALA A 44 0.64 -0.94 -4.68
N VAL A 45 0.57 -2.13 -5.28
CA VAL A 45 0.86 -2.36 -6.68
C VAL A 45 -0.47 -2.44 -7.42
N VAL A 46 -0.61 -1.60 -8.42
CA VAL A 46 -1.82 -1.45 -9.22
C VAL A 46 -1.46 -1.70 -10.68
N ASP A 47 -2.15 -2.65 -11.32
CA ASP A 47 -1.99 -2.91 -12.74
C ASP A 47 -3.16 -2.27 -13.50
N THR A 48 -2.85 -1.57 -14.58
CA THR A 48 -3.85 -0.98 -15.48
C THR A 48 -3.89 -1.81 -16.77
N TYR A 49 -5.09 -2.21 -17.16
CA TYR A 49 -5.36 -2.96 -18.38
C TYR A 49 -6.17 -2.10 -19.34
N ARG A 50 -5.86 -2.23 -20.63
CA ARG A 50 -6.70 -1.72 -21.71
C ARG A 50 -7.55 -2.85 -22.25
N LEU A 51 -8.85 -2.67 -22.19
CA LEU A 51 -9.86 -3.57 -22.75
C LEU A 51 -10.30 -3.01 -24.09
N LYS A 52 -10.20 -3.83 -25.13
CA LYS A 52 -10.69 -3.51 -26.48
C LYS A 52 -12.00 -4.25 -26.69
N TYR A 53 -13.06 -3.50 -26.96
CA TYR A 53 -14.36 -4.02 -27.34
C TYR A 53 -14.58 -3.81 -28.83
N VAL A 54 -15.11 -4.84 -29.50
CA VAL A 54 -15.54 -4.79 -30.90
C VAL A 54 -16.98 -5.28 -30.93
N GLU A 55 -17.89 -4.47 -31.46
CA GLU A 55 -19.33 -4.75 -31.46
C GLU A 55 -19.89 -5.04 -30.05
N GLY A 56 -19.37 -4.34 -29.04
CA GLY A 56 -19.79 -4.51 -27.65
C GLY A 56 -19.25 -5.77 -26.95
N ARG A 57 -18.48 -6.62 -27.63
CA ARG A 57 -17.83 -7.80 -27.03
C ARG A 57 -16.36 -7.53 -26.72
N LEU A 58 -15.89 -8.01 -25.58
CA LEU A 58 -14.47 -7.91 -25.21
C LEU A 58 -13.63 -8.75 -26.19
N ALA A 59 -12.88 -8.07 -27.05
CA ALA A 59 -12.04 -8.68 -28.07
C ALA A 59 -10.60 -8.89 -27.58
N ALA A 60 -10.09 -8.01 -26.73
CA ALA A 60 -8.75 -8.15 -26.15
C ALA A 60 -8.62 -7.46 -24.79
N ARG A 61 -7.82 -8.06 -23.91
CA ARG A 61 -7.36 -7.45 -22.67
C ARG A 61 -5.84 -7.41 -22.69
N SER A 62 -5.28 -6.22 -22.64
CA SER A 62 -3.84 -5.99 -22.70
C SER A 62 -3.37 -5.25 -21.46
N LYS A 63 -2.31 -5.72 -20.82
CA LYS A 63 -1.70 -5.00 -19.71
C LYS A 63 -1.01 -3.75 -20.25
N LEU A 64 -1.43 -2.59 -19.77
CA LEU A 64 -0.91 -1.30 -20.21
C LEU A 64 0.24 -0.85 -19.31
N ASN A 65 0.03 -0.92 -17.99
CA ASN A 65 1.00 -0.40 -17.03
C ASN A 65 0.94 -1.13 -15.68
N ARG A 66 2.03 -1.03 -14.93
CA ARG A 66 2.13 -1.40 -13.51
C ARG A 66 2.60 -0.18 -12.72
N SER A 67 1.72 0.35 -11.88
CA SER A 67 2.01 1.45 -10.96
C SER A 67 2.33 0.89 -9.58
N ILE A 68 3.44 1.35 -8.98
CA ILE A 68 3.84 0.97 -7.61
C ILE A 68 3.74 2.20 -6.73
N TYR A 69 2.71 2.24 -5.88
CA TYR A 69 2.56 3.21 -4.81
C TYR A 69 3.31 2.70 -3.59
N ARG A 70 4.39 3.39 -3.21
CA ARG A 70 5.23 2.97 -2.08
C ARG A 70 4.47 3.12 -0.77
N ALA A 71 4.72 2.18 0.15
CA ALA A 71 4.25 2.31 1.53
C ALA A 71 5.01 3.43 2.24
N GLN A 72 4.35 4.10 3.17
CA GLN A 72 4.95 5.07 4.06
C GLN A 72 5.24 4.40 5.39
N ASP A 73 6.47 4.54 5.87
CA ASP A 73 6.90 3.91 7.12
C ASP A 73 6.22 4.54 8.34
N ALA A 74 5.89 3.70 9.32
CA ALA A 74 5.46 4.11 10.65
C ALA A 74 6.69 4.44 11.48
N ILE A 75 6.77 5.66 12.02
CA ILE A 75 7.91 6.10 12.84
C ILE A 75 7.46 6.22 14.28
N PHE A 76 8.15 5.50 15.17
CA PHE A 76 7.99 5.61 16.62
C PHE A 76 9.24 6.21 17.23
N ALA A 77 9.09 7.23 18.06
CA ALA A 77 10.14 7.73 18.92
C ALA A 77 10.25 6.83 20.15
N VAL A 78 11.46 6.34 20.43
CA VAL A 78 11.79 5.53 21.60
C VAL A 78 13.03 6.09 22.29
N ASN A 79 13.16 5.84 23.58
CA ASN A 79 14.38 6.23 24.29
C ASN A 79 15.61 5.51 23.71
N PRO A 80 16.77 6.17 23.56
CA PRO A 80 17.99 5.53 23.08
C PRO A 80 18.49 4.37 23.98
N ALA A 81 18.09 4.32 25.25
CA ALA A 81 18.38 3.19 26.15
C ALA A 81 17.44 1.99 25.94
N ASP A 82 16.44 2.09 25.06
CA ASP A 82 15.53 1.00 24.74
C ASP A 82 16.12 0.06 23.68
N ALA A 83 16.01 -1.26 23.89
CA ALA A 83 16.58 -2.27 23.00
C ALA A 83 15.94 -2.33 21.60
N ARG A 84 14.81 -1.63 21.40
CA ARG A 84 14.11 -1.45 20.11
C ARG A 84 14.72 -0.33 19.26
N ALA A 85 15.52 0.54 19.86
CA ALA A 85 16.15 1.66 19.16
C ALA A 85 17.04 1.15 18.01
N GLY A 86 16.77 1.62 16.79
CA GLY A 86 17.56 1.28 15.60
C GLY A 86 17.24 -0.05 14.92
N ARG A 87 16.26 -0.83 15.41
CA ARG A 87 15.78 -2.01 14.68
C ARG A 87 14.59 -1.66 13.77
N PRO A 88 14.66 -1.93 12.46
CA PRO A 88 13.45 -1.96 11.65
C PRO A 88 12.67 -3.23 12.01
N GLU A 89 11.63 -3.10 12.84
CA GLU A 89 10.72 -4.21 13.09
C GLU A 89 9.61 -4.20 12.03
N THR A 90 9.29 -5.36 11.48
CA THR A 90 8.05 -5.52 10.71
C THR A 90 6.89 -5.33 11.69
N PRO A 91 5.92 -4.44 11.42
CA PRO A 91 4.81 -4.26 12.34
C PRO A 91 4.11 -5.61 12.56
N PRO A 92 3.57 -5.89 13.76
CA PRO A 92 2.62 -6.97 13.91
C PRO A 92 1.48 -6.68 12.93
N SER A 93 1.14 -7.67 12.09
CA SER A 93 -0.01 -7.59 11.18
C SER A 93 -1.19 -6.97 11.95
N PRO A 94 -1.86 -5.93 11.41
CA PRO A 94 -3.04 -5.41 12.06
C PRO A 94 -4.08 -6.53 12.12
N GLN A 95 -4.28 -7.08 13.31
CA GLN A 95 -5.42 -7.95 13.56
C GLN A 95 -6.69 -7.14 13.26
N GLY A 96 -7.46 -7.63 12.29
CA GLY A 96 -8.88 -7.32 12.14
C GLY A 96 -9.24 -5.86 11.85
N ARG A 97 -9.08 -5.43 10.60
CA ARG A 97 -10.18 -4.71 9.95
C ARG A 97 -10.50 -5.47 8.68
N THR A 98 -11.55 -6.28 8.74
CA THR A 98 -12.26 -6.76 7.56
C THR A 98 -12.42 -5.59 6.59
N PRO A 99 -12.13 -5.77 5.29
CA PRO A 99 -12.52 -4.79 4.29
C PRO A 99 -14.03 -4.58 4.42
N ALA A 100 -14.44 -3.34 4.67
CA ALA A 100 -15.83 -2.96 4.45
C ALA A 100 -16.10 -3.21 2.95
N GLU A 101 -16.97 -4.17 2.67
CA GLU A 101 -17.55 -4.42 1.36
C GLU A 101 -18.12 -3.09 0.81
N PRO A 102 -17.75 -2.68 -0.41
CA PRO A 102 -18.49 -1.61 -1.07
C PRO A 102 -19.86 -2.15 -1.51
N ILE A 103 -20.90 -1.40 -1.16
CA ILE A 103 -22.31 -1.58 -1.58
C ILE A 103 -22.44 -1.29 -3.08
#